data_AF-V5YPF3-F1
#
_entry.id   AF-V5YPF3-F1
#
_cell.length_a   1.000
_cell.length_b   1.000
_cell.length_c   1.000
_cell.angle_alpha   90.00
_cell.angle_beta   90.00
_cell.angle_gamma   90.00
#
_symmetry.space_group_name_H-M   'P 1'
#
loop_
_entity.id
_entity.type
_entity.pdbx_description
1 polymer ?
#
loop_
_entity_poly.entity_id
_entity_poly.type
_entity_poly.pdbx_seq_one_letter_code
_entity_poly.pdbx_strand_id
1 'polypeptide(L)'
;MLYRFLNGELAQELAPHYNLSSATIQGHIKKAGEELASLPDAKNKTNLQVFFSMPLASQRNAYARHKEQIDPLCLPFISAAEKEPQWSAESNDRPVSTKISGSTLERFSAIVDEMRRTTRPDASLSSVMRELIEEFVDKGSVQAPAVQVQIRSQLREDLLAVLDKYDVV
;
A
#
# COMPACT_ATOMS: atom_id res chain seq x y z
N MET A 1 8.35 -12.08 8.70
CA MET A 1 6.94 -12.03 9.16
C MET A 1 6.41 -13.40 9.59
N LEU A 2 6.34 -14.41 8.71
CA LEU A 2 5.82 -15.75 9.05
C LEU A 2 6.51 -16.37 10.28
N TYR A 3 7.84 -16.36 10.36
CA TYR A 3 8.58 -16.89 11.51
C TYR A 3 8.20 -16.20 12.84
N ARG A 4 8.07 -14.86 12.84
CA ARG A 4 7.64 -14.10 14.02
C ARG A 4 6.20 -14.43 14.42
N PHE A 5 5.32 -14.59 13.43
CA PHE A 5 3.94 -15.02 13.64
C PHE A 5 3.85 -16.44 14.24
N LEU A 6 4.62 -17.39 13.71
CA LEU A 6 4.69 -18.75 14.24
C LEU A 6 5.26 -18.80 15.66
N ASN A 7 6.20 -17.91 15.99
CA ASN A 7 6.76 -17.73 17.34
C ASN A 7 5.83 -16.98 18.31
N GLY A 8 4.60 -16.63 17.91
CA GLY A 8 3.56 -16.15 18.81
C GLY A 8 3.08 -14.72 18.56
N GLU A 9 3.83 -13.90 17.81
CA GLU A 9 3.44 -12.52 17.52
C GLU A 9 2.17 -12.47 16.66
N LEU A 10 1.22 -11.62 17.04
CA LEU A 10 -0.02 -11.45 16.30
C LEU A 10 0.20 -10.57 15.06
N ALA A 11 -0.59 -10.79 14.00
CA ALA A 11 -0.53 -9.95 12.81
C ALA A 11 -0.76 -8.46 13.11
N GLN A 12 -1.57 -8.15 14.14
CA GLN A 12 -1.81 -6.78 14.62
C GLN A 12 -0.58 -6.16 15.29
N GLU A 13 0.24 -6.96 15.96
CA GLU A 13 1.48 -6.52 16.60
C GLU A 13 2.59 -6.34 15.56
N LEU A 14 2.60 -7.17 14.52
CA LEU A 14 3.52 -7.06 13.39
C LEU A 14 3.22 -5.86 12.49
N ALA A 15 1.94 -5.53 12.29
CA ALA A 15 1.49 -4.48 11.36
C ALA A 15 2.24 -3.13 11.51
N PRO A 16 2.38 -2.56 12.73
CA PRO A 16 3.18 -1.35 12.96
C PRO A 16 4.65 -1.48 12.57
N HIS A 17 5.28 -2.64 12.82
CA HIS A 17 6.71 -2.86 12.53
C HIS A 17 7.04 -2.80 11.05
N TYR A 18 6.07 -3.05 10.17
CA TYR A 18 6.27 -3.04 8.72
C TYR A 18 5.45 -1.95 8.02
N ASN A 19 4.74 -1.09 8.77
CA ASN A 19 3.84 -0.07 8.23
C ASN A 19 2.80 -0.66 7.25
N LEU A 20 2.24 -1.83 7.57
CA LEU A 20 1.26 -2.53 6.74
C LEU A 20 -0.03 -2.76 7.52
N SER A 21 -1.16 -2.94 6.81
CA SER A 21 -2.41 -3.34 7.46
C SER A 21 -2.33 -4.78 7.97
N SER A 22 -3.07 -5.11 9.03
CA SER A 22 -3.14 -6.49 9.55
C SER A 22 -3.58 -7.50 8.47
N ALA A 23 -4.52 -7.12 7.59
CA ALA A 23 -4.95 -7.96 6.48
C ALA A 23 -3.82 -8.22 5.46
N THR A 24 -3.02 -7.18 5.17
CA THR A 24 -1.85 -7.30 4.28
C THR A 24 -0.78 -8.19 4.90
N ILE A 25 -0.50 -8.04 6.19
CA ILE A 25 0.42 -8.92 6.93
C ILE A 25 -0.04 -10.38 6.85
N GLN A 26 -1.33 -10.66 7.08
CA GLN A 26 -1.86 -12.02 6.94
C GLN A 26 -1.68 -12.58 5.53
N GLY A 27 -1.90 -11.76 4.49
CA GLY A 27 -1.62 -12.14 3.11
C GLY A 27 -0.16 -12.52 2.88
N HIS A 28 0.78 -11.72 3.40
CA HIS A 28 2.22 -12.01 3.32
C HIS A 28 2.61 -13.27 4.10
N ILE A 29 2.05 -13.49 5.29
CA ILE A 29 2.29 -14.70 6.09
C ILE A 29 1.83 -15.94 5.32
N LYS A 30 0.61 -15.91 4.75
CA LYS A 30 0.07 -17.01 3.96
C LYS A 30 0.96 -17.32 2.76
N LYS A 31 1.32 -16.29 1.98
CA LYS A 31 2.19 -16.44 0.82
C LYS A 31 3.56 -17.03 1.18
N ALA A 32 4.17 -16.55 2.27
CA ALA A 32 5.43 -17.11 2.75
C ALA A 32 5.29 -18.59 3.16
N GLY A 33 4.15 -18.99 3.73
CA GLY A 33 3.87 -20.38 4.05
C GLY A 33 3.75 -21.26 2.81
N GLU A 34 3.09 -20.76 1.76
CA GLU A 34 2.97 -21.44 0.46
C GLU A 34 4.34 -21.58 -0.23
N GLU A 35 5.18 -20.54 -0.18
CA GLU A 35 6.54 -20.56 -0.72
C GLU A 35 7.40 -21.59 0.03
N LEU A 36 7.38 -21.62 1.36
CA LEU A 36 8.09 -22.63 2.15
C LEU A 36 7.58 -24.05 1.88
N ALA A 37 6.26 -24.22 1.75
CA ALA A 37 5.65 -25.51 1.41
C ALA A 37 6.07 -26.00 0.03
N SER A 38 6.45 -25.09 -0.86
CA SER A 38 6.86 -25.41 -2.23
C SER A 38 8.30 -25.92 -2.35
N LEU A 39 9.13 -25.70 -1.31
CA LEU A 39 10.53 -26.12 -1.27
C LEU A 39 10.65 -27.65 -1.33
N PRO A 40 11.67 -28.20 -2.02
CA PRO A 40 11.87 -29.65 -2.12
C PRO A 40 11.87 -30.36 -0.76
N ASP A 41 12.55 -29.77 0.23
CA ASP A 41 12.68 -30.33 1.58
C ASP A 41 11.36 -30.35 2.36
N ALA A 42 10.43 -29.43 2.05
CA ALA A 42 9.09 -29.39 2.61
C ALA A 42 8.11 -30.29 1.84
N LYS A 43 8.25 -30.38 0.51
CA LYS A 43 7.43 -31.24 -0.36
C LYS A 43 7.61 -32.72 -0.07
N ASN A 44 8.84 -33.13 0.23
CA ASN A 44 9.16 -34.54 0.47
C ASN A 44 8.77 -35.03 1.88
N LYS A 45 8.26 -34.14 2.74
CA LYS A 45 7.89 -34.44 4.14
C LYS A 45 6.38 -34.29 4.33
N THR A 46 5.66 -35.40 4.43
CA THR A 46 4.19 -35.43 4.56
C THR A 46 3.68 -34.62 5.75
N ASN A 47 4.36 -34.67 6.89
CA ASN A 47 3.99 -33.91 8.07
C ASN A 47 4.14 -32.39 7.89
N LEU A 48 5.09 -31.92 7.08
CA LEU A 48 5.22 -30.50 6.74
C LEU A 48 4.19 -30.06 5.72
N GLN A 49 3.85 -30.89 4.74
CA GLN A 49 2.72 -30.63 3.84
C GLN A 49 1.41 -30.46 4.61
N VAL A 50 1.15 -31.37 5.56
CA VAL A 50 -0.01 -31.25 6.45
C VAL A 50 0.09 -29.94 7.24
N PHE A 51 1.24 -29.62 7.83
CA PHE A 51 1.44 -28.36 8.55
C PHE A 51 1.08 -27.14 7.72
N PHE A 52 1.65 -26.97 6.53
CA PHE A 52 1.42 -25.80 5.69
C PHE A 52 0.01 -25.74 5.09
N SER A 53 -0.70 -26.87 5.02
CA SER A 53 -2.09 -26.91 4.55
C SER A 53 -3.11 -26.43 5.60
N MET A 54 -2.73 -26.39 6.89
CA MET A 54 -3.61 -25.96 7.97
C MET A 54 -3.87 -24.45 7.95
N PRO A 55 -4.97 -23.97 8.56
CA PRO A 55 -5.17 -22.54 8.82
C PRO A 55 -4.04 -21.93 9.64
N LEU A 56 -3.69 -20.67 9.41
CA LEU A 56 -2.57 -19.98 10.09
C LEU A 56 -2.65 -20.03 11.62
N ALA A 57 -3.85 -19.93 12.20
CA ALA A 57 -4.04 -20.06 13.64
C ALA A 57 -3.63 -21.46 14.16
N SER A 58 -3.97 -22.51 13.42
CA SER A 58 -3.59 -23.89 13.73
C SER A 58 -2.10 -24.13 13.50
N GLN A 59 -1.51 -23.54 12.46
CA GLN A 59 -0.06 -23.58 12.22
C GLN A 59 0.70 -23.00 13.42
N ARG A 60 0.27 -21.84 13.94
CA ARG A 60 0.88 -21.22 15.12
C ARG A 60 0.83 -22.14 16.34
N ASN A 61 -0.31 -22.76 16.61
CA ASN A 61 -0.46 -23.67 17.76
C ASN A 61 0.35 -24.97 17.59
N ALA A 62 0.52 -25.45 16.35
CA ALA A 62 1.27 -26.66 16.05
C ALA A 62 2.79 -26.40 15.93
N TYR A 63 3.22 -25.15 15.75
CA TYR A 63 4.61 -24.80 15.44
C TYR A 63 5.62 -25.39 16.43
N ALA A 64 5.34 -25.37 17.73
CA ALA A 64 6.22 -25.95 18.74
C ALA A 64 6.60 -27.42 18.47
N ARG A 65 5.68 -28.21 17.89
CA ARG A 65 5.91 -29.63 17.55
C ARG A 65 6.67 -29.83 16.24
N HIS A 66 6.70 -28.80 15.38
CA HIS A 66 7.33 -28.85 14.06
C HIS A 66 8.56 -27.92 13.94
N LYS A 67 8.90 -27.22 15.03
CA LYS A 67 9.94 -26.19 15.09
C LYS A 67 11.28 -26.67 14.53
N GLU A 68 11.74 -27.85 14.95
CA GLU A 68 13.02 -28.42 14.50
C GLU A 68 13.08 -28.68 12.99
N GLN A 69 11.93 -28.79 12.33
CA GLN A 69 11.85 -29.03 10.89
C GLN A 69 11.58 -27.75 10.10
N ILE A 70 10.89 -26.77 10.70
CA ILE A 70 10.52 -25.50 10.07
C ILE A 70 11.65 -24.47 10.20
N ASP A 71 12.36 -24.44 11.32
CA ASP A 71 13.43 -23.46 11.54
C ASP A 71 14.54 -23.56 10.49
N PRO A 72 15.05 -24.76 10.14
CA PRO A 72 16.05 -24.88 9.09
C PRO A 72 15.54 -24.42 7.72
N LEU A 73 14.23 -24.52 7.45
CA LEU A 73 13.63 -24.02 6.21
C LEU A 73 13.53 -22.48 6.20
N CYS A 74 13.28 -21.88 7.36
CA CYS A 74 13.21 -20.42 7.50
C CYS A 74 14.59 -19.76 7.54
N LEU A 75 15.60 -20.46 8.08
CA LEU A 75 16.92 -19.89 8.39
C LEU A 75 17.60 -19.22 7.19
N PRO A 76 17.62 -19.78 5.97
CA PRO A 76 18.22 -19.11 4.81
C PRO A 76 17.57 -17.75 4.51
N PHE A 77 16.25 -17.66 4.67
CA PHE A 77 15.49 -16.42 4.42
C PHE A 77 15.68 -15.41 5.55
N ILE A 78 15.77 -15.86 6.80
CA ILE A 78 16.05 -15.00 7.95
C ILE A 78 17.46 -14.43 7.81
N SER A 79 18.47 -15.27 7.55
CA SER A 79 19.84 -14.82 7.35
C SER A 79 20.00 -13.91 6.13
N ALA A 80 19.22 -14.11 5.08
CA ALA A 80 19.18 -13.17 3.95
C ALA A 80 18.59 -11.82 4.38
N ALA A 81 17.47 -11.82 5.09
CA ALA A 81 16.83 -10.61 5.60
C ALA A 81 17.67 -9.85 6.64
N GLU A 82 18.51 -10.55 7.41
CA GLU A 82 19.44 -9.95 8.37
C GLU A 82 20.72 -9.40 7.71
N LYS A 83 21.11 -9.96 6.56
CA LYS A 83 22.26 -9.49 5.75
C LYS A 83 21.89 -8.37 4.80
N GLU A 84 20.61 -8.24 4.46
CA GLU A 84 20.12 -7.00 3.87
C GLU A 84 20.44 -5.87 4.85
N PRO A 85 21.12 -4.79 4.41
CA PRO A 85 21.44 -3.68 5.29
C PRO A 85 20.13 -3.26 5.97
N GLN A 86 20.14 -3.35 7.31
CA GLN A 86 19.03 -2.98 8.16
C GLN A 86 18.53 -1.64 7.64
N TRP A 87 17.35 -1.66 6.99
CA TRP A 87 16.82 -0.57 6.20
C TRP A 87 16.70 0.62 7.13
N SER A 88 17.75 1.46 7.17
CA SER A 88 17.75 2.64 8.02
C SER A 88 16.55 3.44 7.56
N ALA A 89 15.83 4.00 8.52
CA ALA A 89 14.63 4.79 8.30
C ALA A 89 14.86 6.08 7.47
N GLU A 90 15.94 6.14 6.70
CA GLU A 90 16.45 7.29 5.95
C GLU A 90 16.59 7.02 4.44
N SER A 91 16.17 5.85 3.93
CA SER A 91 16.06 5.66 2.48
C SER A 91 14.80 6.40 1.96
N ASN A 92 14.96 7.69 1.70
CA ASN A 92 13.94 8.60 1.14
C ASN A 92 13.55 8.30 -0.32
N ASP A 93 14.05 7.21 -0.93
CA ASP A 93 13.85 6.86 -2.34
C ASP A 93 12.87 5.69 -2.61
N ARG A 94 12.11 5.27 -1.60
CA ARG A 94 10.88 4.47 -1.84
C ARG A 94 9.67 5.37 -1.70
N PRO A 95 8.63 5.20 -2.55
CA PRO A 95 7.47 6.08 -2.55
C PRO A 95 6.90 6.12 -1.14
N VAL A 96 6.95 7.29 -0.52
CA VAL A 96 6.16 7.56 0.68
C VAL A 96 4.71 7.41 0.24
N SER A 97 4.14 6.22 0.48
CA SER A 97 2.71 5.99 0.29
C SER A 97 1.97 6.68 1.44
N THR A 98 2.10 8.00 1.53
CA THR A 98 1.12 8.82 2.22
C THR A 98 -0.18 8.59 1.47
N LYS A 99 -1.14 7.92 2.12
CA LYS A 99 -2.46 7.75 1.54
C LYS A 99 -3.01 9.14 1.22
N ILE A 100 -3.02 9.49 -0.06
CA ILE A 100 -3.81 10.59 -0.57
C ILE A 100 -5.25 10.21 -0.28
N SER A 101 -5.99 11.08 0.43
CA SER A 101 -7.39 10.79 0.70
C SER A 101 -8.13 10.57 -0.62
N GLY A 102 -9.11 9.67 -0.66
CA GLY A 102 -9.86 9.40 -1.90
C GLY A 102 -10.43 10.68 -2.52
N SER A 103 -10.92 11.60 -1.68
CA SER A 103 -11.44 12.91 -2.11
C SER A 103 -10.36 13.84 -2.66
N THR A 104 -9.12 13.77 -2.16
CA THR A 104 -7.98 14.52 -2.72
C THR A 104 -7.61 13.99 -4.10
N LEU A 105 -7.57 12.67 -4.28
CA LEU A 105 -7.24 12.03 -5.56
C LEU A 105 -8.32 12.31 -6.62
N GLU A 106 -9.59 12.27 -6.24
CA GLU A 106 -10.72 12.59 -7.11
C GLU A 106 -10.67 14.05 -7.58
N ARG A 107 -10.43 14.99 -6.66
CA ARG A 107 -10.29 16.42 -7.00
C ARG A 107 -9.10 16.68 -7.92
N PHE A 108 -7.95 16.08 -7.63
CA PHE A 108 -6.77 16.19 -8.47
C PHE A 108 -7.04 15.64 -9.87
N SER A 109 -7.65 14.45 -9.97
CA SER A 109 -8.00 13.84 -11.25
C SER A 109 -8.96 14.69 -12.07
N ALA A 110 -9.93 15.35 -11.43
CA ALA A 110 -10.87 16.26 -12.09
C ALA A 110 -10.16 17.49 -12.68
N ILE A 111 -9.23 18.09 -11.92
CA ILE A 111 -8.42 19.23 -12.38
C ILE A 111 -7.56 18.82 -13.59
N VAL A 112 -6.89 17.67 -13.50
CA VAL A 112 -6.04 17.18 -14.60
C VAL A 112 -6.87 16.81 -15.84
N ASP A 113 -8.10 16.29 -15.67
CA ASP A 113 -8.98 16.01 -16.82
C ASP A 113 -9.48 17.30 -17.49
N GLU A 114 -9.77 18.35 -16.72
CA GLU A 114 -10.12 19.66 -17.25
C GLU A 114 -8.94 20.31 -18.00
N MET A 115 -7.73 20.19 -17.43
CA MET A 115 -6.49 20.61 -18.09
C MET A 115 -6.30 19.88 -19.41
N ARG A 116 -6.43 18.55 -19.40
CA ARG A 116 -6.33 17.70 -20.60
C ARG A 116 -7.30 18.16 -21.68
N ARG A 117 -8.58 18.39 -21.36
CA ARG A 117 -9.58 18.85 -22.33
C ARG A 117 -9.24 20.21 -22.96
N THR A 118 -8.56 21.08 -22.21
CA THR A 118 -8.27 22.45 -22.64
C THR A 118 -6.96 22.57 -23.43
N THR A 119 -5.91 21.85 -23.04
CA THR A 119 -4.56 22.01 -23.61
C THR A 119 -4.09 20.82 -24.44
N ARG A 120 -4.58 19.60 -24.17
CA ARG A 120 -4.14 18.36 -24.83
C ARG A 120 -5.29 17.33 -24.93
N PRO A 121 -6.33 17.60 -25.73
CA PRO A 121 -7.53 16.75 -25.78
C PRO A 121 -7.24 15.33 -26.27
N ASP A 122 -6.19 15.16 -27.07
CA ASP A 122 -5.77 13.87 -27.64
C ASP A 122 -4.93 13.02 -26.67
N ALA A 123 -4.49 13.58 -25.53
CA ALA A 123 -3.73 12.85 -24.54
C ALA A 123 -4.64 12.04 -23.61
N SER A 124 -4.12 10.92 -23.09
CA SER A 124 -4.77 10.20 -22.01
C SER A 124 -4.58 10.92 -20.69
N LEU A 125 -5.57 10.81 -19.79
CA LEU A 125 -5.50 11.40 -18.45
C LEU A 125 -4.25 10.96 -17.68
N SER A 126 -3.87 9.69 -17.81
CA SER A 126 -2.67 9.12 -17.18
C SER A 126 -1.37 9.69 -17.76
N SER A 127 -1.32 10.01 -19.06
CA SER A 127 -0.16 10.68 -19.68
C SER A 127 0.02 12.08 -19.11
N VAL A 128 -1.07 12.85 -19.01
CA VAL A 128 -1.03 14.22 -18.47
C VAL A 128 -0.65 14.20 -16.99
N MET A 129 -1.18 13.27 -16.19
CA MET A 129 -0.77 13.12 -14.79
C MET A 129 0.72 12.81 -14.65
N ARG A 130 1.25 11.91 -15.49
CA ARG A 130 2.67 11.55 -15.47
C ARG A 130 3.54 12.77 -15.78
N GLU A 131 3.22 13.49 -16.86
CA GLU A 131 3.96 14.70 -17.25
C GLU A 131 3.96 15.76 -16.15
N LEU A 132 2.83 15.98 -15.47
CA LEU A 132 2.75 16.91 -14.34
C LEU A 132 3.60 16.48 -13.15
N ILE A 133 3.65 15.18 -12.85
CA ILE A 133 4.48 14.63 -11.77
C ILE A 133 5.96 14.77 -12.13
N GLU A 134 6.34 14.43 -13.35
CA GLU A 134 7.73 14.56 -13.85
C GLU A 134 8.17 16.03 -13.83
N GLU A 135 7.34 16.95 -14.31
CA GLU A 135 7.64 18.39 -14.28
C GLU A 135 7.72 18.96 -12.85
N PHE A 136 6.87 18.48 -11.94
CA PHE A 136 6.94 18.86 -10.53
C PHE A 136 8.26 18.44 -9.89
N VAL A 137 8.68 17.20 -10.15
CA VAL A 137 9.93 16.63 -9.63
C VAL A 137 11.13 17.39 -10.17
N ASP A 138 11.13 17.72 -11.46
CA ASP A 138 12.28 18.37 -12.11
C ASP A 138 12.43 19.85 -11.73
N LYS A 139 11.31 20.57 -11.56
CA LYS A 139 11.32 22.04 -11.36
C LYS A 139 11.03 22.47 -9.93
N GLY A 140 10.59 21.55 -9.05
CA GLY A 140 10.07 21.87 -7.72
C GLY A 140 8.74 22.64 -7.73
N SER A 141 8.20 22.90 -8.91
CA SER A 141 6.91 23.55 -9.14
C SER A 141 6.39 23.12 -10.50
N VAL A 142 5.15 22.68 -10.57
CA VAL A 142 4.45 22.70 -11.85
C VAL A 142 3.94 24.12 -12.03
N GLN A 143 4.19 24.76 -13.18
CA GLN A 143 3.40 25.93 -13.53
C GLN A 143 1.97 25.43 -13.63
N ALA A 144 1.14 25.77 -12.64
CA ALA A 144 -0.30 25.68 -12.83
C ALA A 144 -0.55 26.37 -14.17
N PRO A 145 -1.22 25.72 -15.14
CA PRO A 145 -1.73 26.51 -16.25
C PRO A 145 -2.55 27.64 -15.61
N ALA A 146 -2.71 28.75 -16.31
CA ALA A 146 -3.72 29.73 -15.94
C ALA A 146 -5.12 29.11 -16.15
N VAL A 147 -5.37 27.94 -15.55
CA VAL A 147 -6.67 27.39 -15.30
C VAL A 147 -7.23 28.32 -14.25
N GLN A 148 -8.08 29.23 -14.68
CA GLN A 148 -9.16 29.66 -13.82
C GLN A 148 -9.92 28.38 -13.48
N VAL A 149 -9.49 27.70 -12.41
CA VAL A 149 -10.38 26.77 -11.73
C VAL A 149 -11.53 27.68 -11.34
N GLN A 150 -12.64 27.60 -12.06
CA GLN A 150 -13.92 28.06 -11.54
C GLN A 150 -14.17 27.19 -10.31
N ILE A 151 -13.54 27.55 -9.19
CA ILE A 151 -14.07 27.29 -7.86
C ILE A 151 -15.43 27.93 -7.95
N ARG A 152 -16.45 27.11 -8.26
CA ARG A 152 -17.76 27.56 -8.74
C ARG A 152 -18.14 28.86 -8.04
N SER A 153 -18.04 29.97 -8.76
CA SER A 153 -18.70 31.22 -8.41
C SER A 153 -20.21 30.98 -8.22
N GLN A 154 -20.74 29.92 -8.84
CA GLN A 154 -22.05 29.33 -8.57
C GLN A 154 -22.30 28.98 -7.10
N LEU A 155 -21.32 28.51 -6.31
CA LEU A 155 -21.61 28.10 -4.93
C LEU A 155 -22.00 29.30 -4.05
N ARG A 156 -21.40 30.48 -4.31
CA ARG A 156 -21.74 31.72 -3.61
C ARG A 156 -23.08 32.27 -4.09
N GLU A 157 -23.37 32.23 -5.40
CA GLU A 157 -24.66 32.66 -5.94
C GLU A 157 -25.80 31.72 -5.52
N ASP A 158 -25.57 30.41 -5.50
CA ASP A 158 -26.51 29.40 -5.01
C ASP A 158 -26.75 29.56 -3.50
N LEU A 159 -25.70 29.86 -2.71
CA LEU A 159 -25.84 30.18 -1.28
C LEU A 159 -26.61 31.47 -1.06
N LEU A 160 -26.32 32.54 -1.82
CA LEU A 160 -27.05 33.80 -1.73
C LEU A 160 -28.51 33.66 -2.15
N ALA A 161 -28.80 32.90 -3.22
CA ALA A 161 -30.16 32.62 -3.66
C ALA A 161 -30.95 31.75 -2.66
N VAL A 162 -30.28 30.83 -1.97
CA VAL A 162 -30.88 30.06 -0.88
C VAL A 162 -31.12 30.96 0.34
N LEU A 163 -30.16 31.78 0.74
CA LEU A 163 -30.30 32.69 1.88
C LEU A 163 -31.40 33.74 1.65
N ASP A 164 -31.53 34.27 0.44
CA ASP A 164 -32.60 35.19 0.02
C ASP A 164 -33.98 34.51 0.02
N LYS A 165 -34.04 33.23 -0.40
CA LYS A 165 -35.27 32.43 -0.35
C LYS A 165 -35.76 32.13 1.08
N TYR A 166 -34.85 32.12 2.06
CA TYR A 166 -35.17 31.85 3.46
C TYR A 166 -35.13 33.09 4.36
N ASP A 167 -35.04 34.29 3.75
CA ASP A 167 -35.05 35.59 4.44
C ASP A 167 -33.97 35.71 5.53
N VAL A 168 -32.77 35.18 5.23
CA VAL A 168 -31.59 35.22 6.11
C VAL A 168 -30.55 36.18 5.52
N VAL A 169 -30.94 37.45 5.31
CA VAL A 169 -30.03 38.60 5.13
C VAL A 169 -30.59 39.81 5.85
#